data_AF-A0A7J4ENV9-F1
#
_entry.id   AF-A0A7J4ENV9-F1
#
_cell.length_a   1.000
_cell.length_b   1.000
_cell.length_c   1.000
_cell.angle_alpha   90.00
_cell.angle_beta   90.00
_cell.angle_gamma   90.00
#
_symmetry.space_group_name_H-M   'P 1'
#
loop_
_entity.id
_entity.type
_entity.pdbx_description
1 polymer ?
#
loop_
_entity_poly.entity_id
_entity_poly.type
_entity_poly.pdbx_seq_one_letter_code
_entity_poly.pdbx_strand_id
1 'polypeptide(L)'
;LMQLLAEMDGFDPRGDIKIIAATNRPDILDPAILRPGRFDRLIEVPMPTHDARVEIFKIHTKKMNLSEEINFDHLAALTDGANGADIKAIAMEAGMFAIRADRESIETIDFENAIKKVMMLSTSADHSERMFA
;
A
#
# COMPACT_ATOMS: atom_id res chain seq x y z
N LEU A 1 10.35 26.27 0.16
CA LEU A 1 10.03 25.77 -1.19
C LEU A 1 10.87 26.46 -2.28
N MET A 2 10.95 27.80 -2.31
CA MET A 2 11.72 28.53 -3.34
C MET A 2 13.19 28.10 -3.47
N GLN A 3 13.88 27.85 -2.35
CA GLN A 3 15.28 27.44 -2.38
C GLN A 3 15.46 26.06 -3.05
N LEU A 4 14.58 25.10 -2.79
CA LEU A 4 14.63 23.79 -3.45
C LEU A 4 14.45 23.93 -4.97
N LEU A 5 13.54 24.80 -5.41
CA LEU A 5 13.31 25.02 -6.84
C LEU A 5 14.51 25.70 -7.53
N ALA A 6 15.20 26.61 -6.83
CA ALA A 6 16.41 27.25 -7.32
C ALA A 6 17.56 26.25 -7.49
N GLU A 7 17.75 25.35 -6.51
CA GLU A 7 18.75 24.27 -6.60
C GLU A 7 18.36 23.22 -7.64
N MET A 8 17.06 22.96 -7.82
CA MET A 8 16.58 22.09 -8.89
C MET A 8 16.88 22.71 -10.25
N ASP A 9 16.58 23.99 -10.48
CA ASP A 9 16.82 24.61 -11.79
C ASP A 9 18.32 24.66 -12.10
N GLY A 10 19.15 25.01 -11.10
CA GLY A 10 20.61 25.05 -11.19
C GLY A 10 21.14 26.11 -12.17
N PHE A 11 22.41 26.50 -12.03
CA PHE A 11 23.10 27.33 -13.03
C PHE A 11 23.94 26.49 -14.00
N ASP A 12 24.38 25.31 -13.55
CA ASP A 12 25.13 24.32 -14.33
C ASP A 12 24.25 23.09 -14.63
N PRO A 13 24.54 22.34 -15.70
CA PRO A 13 23.83 21.09 -15.98
C PRO A 13 23.96 20.15 -14.77
N ARG A 14 22.81 19.81 -14.19
CA ARG A 14 22.67 18.71 -13.22
C ARG A 14 23.39 17.50 -13.83
N GLY A 15 24.41 16.98 -13.13
CA GLY A 15 25.07 15.73 -13.53
C GLY A 15 24.10 14.54 -13.50
N ASP A 16 24.56 13.36 -13.12
CA ASP A 16 23.73 12.15 -13.13
C ASP A 16 22.79 12.00 -11.90
N ILE A 17 22.24 13.11 -11.40
CA ILE A 17 21.32 13.09 -10.24
C ILE A 17 19.88 13.09 -10.75
N LYS A 18 19.09 12.13 -10.27
CA LYS A 18 17.63 12.06 -10.46
C LYS A 18 16.94 12.29 -9.13
N ILE A 19 15.88 13.09 -9.14
CA ILE A 19 15.09 13.41 -7.94
C ILE A 19 13.75 12.72 -8.05
N ILE A 20 13.36 11.97 -7.00
CA ILE A 20 12.07 11.30 -6.89
C ILE A 20 11.33 11.90 -5.70
N ALA A 21 10.05 12.23 -5.88
CA ALA A 21 9.16 12.71 -4.84
C ALA A 21 7.87 11.88 -4.81
N ALA A 22 7.24 11.77 -3.63
CA ALA A 22 5.96 11.09 -3.44
C ALA A 22 5.05 11.97 -2.57
N THR A 23 3.78 12.07 -2.95
CA THR A 23 2.74 12.78 -2.17
C THR A 23 1.42 12.03 -2.28
N ASN A 24 0.64 12.04 -1.19
CA ASN A 24 -0.75 11.57 -1.19
C ASN A 24 -1.74 12.71 -1.49
N ARG A 25 -1.23 13.95 -1.57
CA ARG A 25 -2.02 15.17 -1.80
C ARG A 25 -1.40 15.98 -2.95
N PRO A 26 -1.59 15.57 -4.21
CA PRO A 26 -1.12 16.35 -5.35
C PRO A 26 -1.87 17.68 -5.51
N ASP A 27 -3.08 17.78 -4.96
CA ASP A 27 -3.97 18.96 -4.98
C ASP A 27 -3.40 20.19 -4.27
N ILE A 28 -2.61 20.00 -3.22
CA ILE A 28 -2.02 21.10 -2.44
C ILE A 28 -0.64 21.53 -2.94
N LEU A 29 -0.11 20.88 -3.97
CA LEU A 29 1.22 21.21 -4.49
C LEU A 29 1.19 22.54 -5.25
N ASP A 30 2.24 23.33 -5.06
CA ASP A 30 2.46 24.54 -5.86
C ASP A 30 2.64 24.15 -7.35
N PRO A 31 1.82 24.68 -8.27
CA PRO A 31 1.93 24.40 -9.71
C PRO A 31 3.32 24.71 -10.30
N ALA A 32 4.11 25.58 -9.66
CA ALA A 32 5.48 25.87 -10.07
C ALA A 32 6.38 24.63 -10.03
N ILE A 33 6.12 23.68 -9.14
CA ILE A 33 6.90 22.45 -8.97
C ILE A 33 6.73 21.51 -10.19
N LEU A 34 5.55 21.52 -10.81
CA LEU A 34 5.16 20.62 -11.91
C LEU A 34 5.57 21.15 -13.30
N ARG A 35 6.30 22.26 -13.37
CA ARG A 35 6.75 22.82 -14.64
C ARG A 35 7.85 21.94 -15.26
N PRO A 36 7.93 21.89 -16.60
CA PRO A 36 9.00 21.16 -17.30
C PRO A 36 10.39 21.54 -16.77
N GLY A 37 11.26 20.54 -16.55
CA GLY A 37 12.60 20.72 -15.98
C GLY A 37 12.70 20.57 -14.45
N ARG A 38 11.56 20.39 -13.76
CA ARG A 38 11.49 20.10 -12.31
C ARG A 38 10.92 18.69 -12.08
N PHE A 39 9.71 18.55 -11.52
CA PHE A 39 9.00 17.26 -11.50
C PHE A 39 8.08 17.17 -12.71
N ASP A 40 8.67 16.78 -13.84
CA ASP A 40 8.00 16.65 -15.13
C ASP A 40 7.36 15.26 -15.36
N ARG A 41 7.83 14.23 -14.64
CA ARG A 41 7.27 12.87 -14.67
C ARG A 41 6.39 12.62 -13.45
N LEU A 42 5.08 12.53 -13.70
CA LEU A 42 4.09 12.13 -12.71
C LEU A 42 3.72 10.66 -12.92
N ILE A 43 3.82 9.87 -11.86
CA ILE A 43 3.42 8.47 -11.83
C ILE A 43 2.35 8.34 -10.75
N GLU A 44 1.12 8.03 -11.17
CA GLU A 44 0.02 7.76 -10.25
C GLU A 44 0.07 6.29 -9.81
N VAL A 45 -0.15 6.06 -8.51
CA VAL A 45 -0.24 4.72 -7.93
C VAL A 45 -1.70 4.49 -7.54
N PRO A 46 -2.49 3.81 -8.37
CA PRO A 46 -3.90 3.55 -8.07
C PRO A 46 -4.05 2.47 -7.00
N MET A 47 -5.28 2.32 -6.50
CA MET A 47 -5.64 1.17 -5.67
C MET A 47 -5.43 -0.14 -6.43
N PRO A 48 -4.99 -1.22 -5.74
CA PRO A 48 -4.66 -2.48 -6.40
C PRO A 48 -5.92 -3.16 -6.97
N THR A 49 -5.79 -3.64 -8.21
CA THR A 49 -6.78 -4.53 -8.85
C THR A 49 -6.82 -5.88 -8.13
N HIS A 50 -7.85 -6.69 -8.41
CA HIS A 50 -7.96 -8.05 -7.86
C HIS A 50 -6.68 -8.87 -8.07
N ASP A 51 -6.18 -8.96 -9.31
CA ASP A 51 -4.93 -9.66 -9.63
C ASP A 51 -3.72 -9.08 -8.88
N ALA A 52 -3.64 -7.75 -8.75
CA ALA A 52 -2.57 -7.12 -7.98
C ALA A 52 -2.66 -7.49 -6.49
N ARG A 53 -3.87 -7.58 -5.92
CA ARG A 53 -4.06 -8.04 -4.54
C ARG A 53 -3.62 -9.49 -4.35
N VAL A 54 -3.91 -10.37 -5.32
CA VAL A 54 -3.40 -11.75 -5.32
C VAL A 54 -1.88 -11.78 -5.24
N GLU A 55 -1.20 -10.98 -6.08
CA GLU A 55 0.27 -10.91 -6.06
C GLU A 55 0.82 -10.29 -4.76
N ILE A 56 0.17 -9.25 -4.22
CA ILE A 56 0.56 -8.65 -2.94
C ILE A 56 0.44 -9.67 -1.81
N PHE A 57 -0.64 -10.48 -1.79
CA PHE A 57 -0.78 -11.58 -0.83
C PHE A 57 0.39 -12.56 -0.96
N LYS A 58 0.68 -13.06 -2.18
CA LYS A 58 1.79 -13.99 -2.43
C LYS A 58 3.14 -13.42 -1.94
N ILE A 59 3.39 -12.13 -2.16
CA ILE A 59 4.62 -11.46 -1.71
C ILE A 59 4.71 -11.46 -0.18
N HIS A 60 3.63 -11.08 0.50
CA HIS A 60 3.63 -10.96 1.96
C HIS A 60 3.55 -12.31 2.69
N THR A 61 3.05 -13.35 2.03
CA THR A 61 2.97 -14.71 2.60
C THR A 61 4.16 -15.61 2.22
N LYS A 62 5.06 -15.15 1.33
CA LYS A 62 6.21 -15.94 0.82
C LYS A 62 7.10 -16.60 1.88
N LYS A 63 7.20 -16.00 3.08
CA LYS A 63 8.03 -16.52 4.19
C LYS A 63 7.22 -17.17 5.31
N MET A 64 5.91 -17.27 5.14
CA MET A 64 5.01 -17.82 6.15
C MET A 64 4.78 -19.31 5.89
N ASN A 65 4.52 -20.07 6.94
CA ASN A 65 4.13 -21.47 6.80
C ASN A 65 2.63 -21.54 6.50
N LEU A 66 2.27 -21.87 5.27
CA LEU A 66 0.89 -21.88 4.80
C LEU A 66 0.41 -23.33 4.62
N SER A 67 -0.87 -23.58 4.89
CA SER A 67 -1.52 -24.81 4.42
C SER A 67 -1.52 -24.85 2.88
N GLU A 68 -1.47 -26.06 2.30
CA GLU A 68 -1.50 -26.27 0.85
C GLU A 68 -2.83 -25.81 0.21
N GLU A 69 -3.87 -25.62 1.01
CA GLU A 69 -5.23 -25.31 0.56
C GLU A 69 -5.52 -23.79 0.44
N ILE A 70 -4.53 -22.92 0.62
CA ILE A 70 -4.77 -21.47 0.57
C ILE A 70 -5.04 -21.00 -0.86
N ASN A 71 -6.26 -20.52 -1.07
CA ASN A 71 -6.69 -19.90 -2.32
C ASN A 71 -6.57 -18.37 -2.26
N PHE A 72 -5.52 -17.81 -2.86
CA PHE A 72 -5.31 -16.36 -2.89
C PHE A 72 -6.35 -15.59 -3.73
N ASP A 73 -6.93 -16.19 -4.76
CA ASP A 73 -8.02 -15.57 -5.54
C ASP A 73 -9.25 -15.34 -4.67
N HIS A 74 -9.55 -16.30 -3.79
CA HIS A 74 -10.63 -16.16 -2.81
C HIS A 74 -10.34 -15.02 -1.82
N LEU A 75 -9.12 -14.95 -1.29
CA LEU A 75 -8.73 -13.87 -0.37
C LEU A 75 -8.82 -12.49 -1.04
N ALA A 76 -8.33 -12.37 -2.27
CA ALA A 76 -8.38 -11.12 -3.03
C ALA A 76 -9.81 -10.66 -3.36
N ALA A 77 -10.76 -11.60 -3.49
CA ALA A 77 -12.18 -11.30 -3.65
C ALA A 77 -12.82 -10.77 -2.35
N LEU A 78 -12.35 -11.21 -1.18
CA LEU A 78 -12.82 -10.74 0.13
C LEU A 78 -12.21 -9.40 0.57
N THR A 79 -11.10 -8.99 -0.03
CA THR A 79 -10.39 -7.74 0.30
C THR A 79 -10.61 -6.65 -0.74
N ASP A 80 -11.82 -6.51 -1.27
CA ASP A 80 -12.09 -5.42 -2.19
C ASP A 80 -12.00 -4.06 -1.50
N GLY A 81 -11.36 -3.10 -2.16
CA GLY A 81 -11.03 -1.79 -1.59
C GLY A 81 -9.82 -1.76 -0.64
N ALA A 82 -9.16 -2.90 -0.37
CA ALA A 82 -7.94 -2.93 0.44
C ALA A 82 -6.74 -2.37 -0.34
N ASN A 83 -5.91 -1.55 0.31
CA ASN A 83 -4.63 -1.11 -0.24
C ASN A 83 -3.51 -2.12 0.11
N GLY A 84 -2.29 -1.89 -0.39
CA GLY A 84 -1.16 -2.78 -0.13
C GLY A 84 -0.76 -2.87 1.35
N ALA A 85 -0.96 -1.80 2.14
CA ALA A 85 -0.69 -1.81 3.56
C ALA A 85 -1.74 -2.63 4.33
N ASP A 86 -3.01 -2.55 3.95
CA ASP A 86 -4.08 -3.38 4.53
C ASP A 86 -3.81 -4.87 4.30
N ILE A 87 -3.44 -5.26 3.07
CA ILE A 87 -3.15 -6.67 2.74
C ILE A 87 -1.96 -7.20 3.52
N LYS A 88 -0.91 -6.38 3.69
CA LYS A 88 0.22 -6.71 4.57
C LYS A 88 -0.23 -6.91 6.02
N ALA A 89 -1.11 -6.04 6.53
CA ALA A 89 -1.63 -6.15 7.88
C ALA A 89 -2.49 -7.41 8.06
N ILE A 90 -3.31 -7.76 7.06
CA ILE A 90 -4.11 -8.99 7.02
C ILE A 90 -3.19 -10.21 7.09
N ALA A 91 -2.15 -10.27 6.27
CA ALA A 91 -1.20 -11.39 6.30
C ALA A 91 -0.52 -11.53 7.68
N MET A 92 -0.12 -10.42 8.28
CA MET A 92 0.47 -10.41 9.62
C MET A 92 -0.50 -10.89 10.70
N GLU A 93 -1.74 -10.43 10.68
CA GLU A 93 -2.74 -10.85 11.68
C GLU A 93 -3.17 -12.31 11.49
N ALA A 94 -3.24 -12.82 10.25
CA ALA A 94 -3.50 -14.23 9.98
C ALA A 94 -2.42 -15.11 10.65
N GLY A 95 -1.15 -14.73 10.54
CA GLY A 95 -0.07 -15.41 11.27
C GLY A 95 -0.23 -15.35 12.78
N MET A 96 -0.71 -14.22 13.31
CA MET A 96 -0.98 -14.08 14.75
C MET A 96 -2.15 -14.97 15.22
N PHE A 97 -3.19 -15.15 14.39
CA PHE A 97 -4.28 -16.08 14.70
C PHE A 97 -3.81 -17.53 14.75
N ALA A 98 -2.96 -17.94 13.80
CA ALA A 98 -2.36 -19.27 13.82
C ALA A 98 -1.52 -19.51 15.09
N ILE A 99 -0.67 -18.55 15.48
CA ILE A 99 0.13 -18.62 16.71
C ILE A 99 -0.76 -18.71 17.95
N ARG A 100 -1.82 -17.90 18.05
CA ARG A 100 -2.77 -17.94 19.20
C ARG A 100 -3.52 -19.27 19.29
N ALA A 101 -3.70 -19.95 18.16
CA ALA A 101 -4.32 -21.26 18.09
C ALA A 101 -3.32 -22.42 18.28
N ASP A 102 -2.06 -22.13 18.62
CA ASP A 102 -0.97 -23.10 18.79
C ASP A 102 -0.76 -23.99 17.54
N ARG A 103 -0.92 -23.40 16.34
CA ARG A 103 -0.72 -24.07 15.05
C ARG A 103 0.57 -23.62 14.39
N GLU A 104 1.24 -24.57 13.73
CA GLU A 104 2.47 -24.31 12.97
C GLU A 104 2.22 -23.74 11.58
N SER A 105 1.04 -23.98 11.01
CA SER A 105 0.64 -23.52 9.67
C SER A 105 -0.58 -22.59 9.73
N ILE A 106 -0.59 -21.58 8.88
CA ILE A 106 -1.71 -20.66 8.70
C ILE A 106 -2.74 -21.32 7.77
N GLU A 107 -4.01 -21.26 8.15
CA GLU A 107 -5.12 -21.79 7.36
C GLU A 107 -6.01 -20.65 6.82
N THR A 108 -6.90 -20.99 5.90
CA THR A 108 -7.87 -20.05 5.30
C THR A 108 -8.71 -19.32 6.35
N ILE A 109 -9.10 -20.01 7.43
CA ILE A 109 -9.89 -19.42 8.51
C ILE A 109 -9.16 -18.25 9.22
N ASP A 110 -7.83 -18.32 9.31
CA ASP A 110 -7.02 -17.27 9.92
C ASP A 110 -7.02 -16.01 9.07
N PHE A 111 -6.92 -16.18 7.75
CA PHE A 111 -7.04 -15.08 6.80
C PHE A 111 -8.43 -14.47 6.82
N GLU A 112 -9.50 -15.27 6.83
CA GLU A 112 -10.87 -14.75 6.91
C GLU A 112 -11.10 -13.92 8.19
N ASN A 113 -10.60 -14.39 9.33
CA ASN A 113 -10.68 -13.66 10.59
C ASN A 113 -9.84 -12.38 10.58
N ALA A 114 -8.64 -12.42 9.98
CA ALA A 114 -7.79 -11.27 9.79
C ALA A 114 -8.43 -10.22 8.88
N ILE A 115 -9.04 -10.64 7.76
CA ILE A 115 -9.75 -9.77 6.82
C ILE A 115 -10.90 -9.06 7.55
N LYS A 116 -11.75 -9.79 8.28
CA LYS A 116 -12.85 -9.19 9.05
C LYS A 116 -12.34 -8.15 10.04
N LYS A 117 -11.27 -8.46 10.77
CA LYS A 117 -10.68 -7.55 11.76
C LYS A 117 -10.11 -6.29 11.12
N VAL A 118 -9.26 -6.43 10.09
CA VAL A 118 -8.56 -5.30 9.47
C VAL A 118 -9.53 -4.43 8.67
N MET A 119 -10.40 -5.03 7.85
CA MET A 119 -11.35 -4.26 7.03
C MET A 119 -12.38 -3.50 7.87
N MET A 120 -12.81 -4.03 9.03
CA MET A 120 -13.64 -3.27 9.97
C MET A 120 -12.89 -2.03 10.52
N LEU A 121 -11.60 -2.16 10.84
CA LEU A 121 -10.79 -1.05 11.32
C LEU A 121 -10.56 0.00 10.22
N SER A 122 -10.26 -0.42 8.99
CA SER A 122 -10.05 0.50 7.86
C SER A 122 -11.34 1.27 7.52
N THR A 123 -12.51 0.63 7.56
CA THR A 123 -13.81 1.31 7.37
C THR A 123 -14.08 2.35 8.47
N SER A 124 -13.64 2.07 9.69
CA SER A 124 -13.78 2.99 10.84
C SER A 124 -12.82 4.17 10.76
N ALA A 125 -11.58 3.92 10.33
CA ALA A 125 -10.53 4.93 10.17
C ALA A 125 -10.81 5.88 9.00
N ASP A 126 -11.33 5.36 7.89
CA ASP A 126 -11.73 6.15 6.72
C ASP A 126 -12.91 7.10 7.05
N HIS A 127 -13.75 6.74 8.04
CA HIS A 127 -14.77 7.64 8.59
C HIS A 127 -14.16 8.81 9.40
N SER A 128 -13.06 8.57 10.12
CA SER A 128 -12.36 9.64 10.84
C SER A 128 -11.58 10.57 9.90
N GLU A 129 -10.95 10.06 8.84
CA GLU A 129 -10.21 10.92 7.89
C GLU A 129 -11.15 11.78 7.03
N ARG A 130 -12.36 11.29 6.70
CA ARG A 130 -13.39 12.09 6.01
C ARG A 130 -14.07 13.15 6.89
N MET A 131 -13.93 13.10 8.21
CA MET A 131 -14.46 14.12 9.13
C MET A 131 -13.55 15.34 9.26
N PHE A 132 -12.28 15.24 8.82
CA PHE A 132 -11.28 16.31 8.92
C PHE A 132 -10.77 16.82 7.55
N ALA A 133 -11.44 16.46 6.46
CA ALA A 133 -11.17 16.95 5.11
C ALA A 133 -12.21 18.00 4.69
#